data_AF-A0A812JV37-F1
#
_entry.id   AF-A0A812JV37-F1
#
_cell.length_a   1.000
_cell.length_b   1.000
_cell.length_c   1.000
_cell.angle_alpha   90.00
_cell.angle_beta   90.00
_cell.angle_gamma   90.00
#
_symmetry.space_group_name_H-M   'P 1'
#
loop_
_entity.id
_entity.type
_entity.pdbx_description
1 polymer ?
#
loop_
_entity_poly.entity_id
_entity_poly.type
_entity_poly.pdbx_seq_one_letter_code
_entity_poly.pdbx_strand_id
1 'polypeptide(L)'
;MYTVPVEAFLEMTQVQPHEVLKAKGLIVEYEPSLGQAAFASHQWVGHGHPDPEFEQMQVLQDVFKDLLSKDCWISVEPMTSMLAPTVKPFSSKGMRSRPLSLWYDYFSVPQSREKAGEQRQAIDCIPVYVAKCHFFFALCPIIESPDQSKVFSPRAWGERGWCRLEKVCRQLRSGDGSWVMIKGRKHLEVMPYVTPSGAHVSVGEGTFTDPKDREQLGPVLKAALTAKLVSYMRAGDVEAFRALLNLQAFFMRGMNVQPAADLVPGMTLGADALPEWLLADSFLFQNGFQDLQEVDGMGWTPLSYAALGGNPATVQALLDKREL
;
A
#
# COMPACT_ATOMS: atom_id res chain seq x y z
N MET A 1 5.08 -11.40 13.65
CA MET A 1 3.76 -10.84 13.29
C MET A 1 2.73 -11.67 14.02
N TYR A 2 1.89 -11.11 14.87
CA TYR A 2 0.82 -11.86 15.51
C TYR A 2 -0.43 -11.86 14.65
N THR A 3 -1.18 -12.96 14.64
CA THR A 3 -2.41 -13.13 13.85
C THR A 3 -3.41 -14.00 14.58
N VAL A 4 -4.68 -13.93 14.16
CA VAL A 4 -5.74 -14.82 14.64
C VAL A 4 -6.12 -15.79 13.51
N PRO A 5 -6.14 -17.11 13.73
CA PRO A 5 -6.66 -18.07 12.75
C PRO A 5 -8.08 -17.70 12.33
N VAL A 6 -8.41 -17.81 11.04
CA VAL A 6 -9.70 -17.35 10.53
C VAL A 6 -10.87 -18.09 11.16
N GLU A 7 -10.71 -19.36 11.50
CA GLU A 7 -11.71 -20.16 12.21
C GLU A 7 -12.05 -19.53 13.57
N ALA A 8 -11.04 -19.11 14.33
CA ALA A 8 -11.25 -18.41 15.60
C ALA A 8 -11.86 -17.02 15.39
N PHE A 9 -11.43 -16.30 14.36
CA PHE A 9 -11.98 -15.00 14.00
C PHE A 9 -13.47 -15.06 13.66
N LEU A 10 -13.92 -16.08 12.93
CA LEU A 10 -15.33 -16.24 12.53
C LEU A 10 -16.28 -16.50 13.70
N GLU A 11 -15.76 -16.99 14.83
CA GLU A 11 -16.49 -17.23 16.08
C GLU A 11 -16.46 -16.04 17.05
N MET A 12 -15.70 -14.98 16.73
CA MET A 12 -15.65 -13.77 17.58
C MET A 12 -16.99 -13.04 17.55
N THR A 13 -17.46 -12.60 18.71
CA THR A 13 -18.67 -11.77 18.86
C THR A 13 -18.37 -10.32 19.25
N GLN A 14 -17.11 -10.01 19.52
CA GLN A 14 -16.60 -8.68 19.84
C GLN A 14 -15.12 -8.61 19.46
N VAL A 15 -14.63 -7.44 19.05
CA VAL A 15 -13.19 -7.24 18.87
C VAL A 15 -12.58 -7.12 20.27
N GLN A 16 -11.53 -7.89 20.55
CA GLN A 16 -10.87 -7.86 21.85
C GLN A 16 -9.41 -7.44 21.68
N PRO A 17 -8.80 -6.78 22.67
CA PRO A 17 -7.40 -6.37 22.58
C PRO A 17 -6.47 -7.58 22.56
N HIS A 18 -5.27 -7.36 22.04
CA HIS A 18 -4.22 -8.36 21.89
C HIS A 18 -4.01 -9.22 23.16
N GLU A 19 -3.92 -8.60 24.32
CA GLU A 19 -3.63 -9.30 25.58
C GLU A 19 -4.73 -10.29 25.96
N VAL A 20 -6.00 -9.95 25.70
CA VAL A 20 -7.15 -10.80 26.02
C VAL A 20 -7.18 -12.01 25.10
N LEU A 21 -7.01 -11.82 23.79
CA LEU A 21 -6.98 -12.95 22.85
C LEU A 21 -5.73 -13.82 23.03
N LYS A 22 -4.59 -13.22 23.42
CA LYS A 22 -3.37 -13.95 23.75
C LYS A 22 -3.56 -14.81 25.01
N ALA A 23 -4.20 -14.29 26.05
CA ALA A 23 -4.53 -15.06 27.26
C ALA A 23 -5.51 -16.22 26.98
N LYS A 24 -6.40 -16.06 26.00
CA LYS A 24 -7.30 -17.11 25.51
C LYS A 24 -6.63 -18.12 24.56
N GLY A 25 -5.38 -17.91 24.18
CA GLY A 25 -4.67 -18.75 23.20
C GLY A 25 -5.21 -18.62 21.76
N LEU A 26 -5.91 -17.53 21.45
CA LEU A 26 -6.50 -17.29 20.11
C LEU A 26 -5.57 -16.50 19.17
N ILE A 27 -4.53 -15.87 19.72
CA ILE A 27 -3.47 -15.23 18.93
C ILE A 27 -2.29 -16.17 18.78
N VAL A 28 -1.77 -16.25 17.56
CA VAL A 28 -0.62 -17.05 17.19
C VAL A 28 0.46 -16.14 16.59
N GLU A 29 1.72 -16.42 16.88
CA GLU A 29 2.82 -15.82 16.14
C GLU A 29 2.91 -16.47 14.75
N TYR A 30 2.69 -15.67 13.71
CA TYR A 30 2.59 -16.15 12.34
C TYR A 30 3.94 -16.61 11.80
N GLU A 31 3.96 -17.84 11.31
CA GLU A 31 5.03 -18.40 10.50
C GLU A 31 4.48 -18.83 9.12
N PRO A 32 5.27 -18.74 8.03
CA PRO A 32 4.85 -19.19 6.70
C PRO A 32 4.48 -20.69 6.61
N SER A 33 4.94 -21.49 7.58
CA SER A 33 4.59 -22.90 7.78
C SER A 33 3.10 -23.07 8.13
N LEU A 34 2.52 -22.12 8.88
CA LEU A 34 1.14 -22.17 9.37
C LEU A 34 0.09 -21.98 8.26
N GLY A 35 0.47 -21.40 7.11
CA GLY A 35 -0.44 -21.22 6.00
C GLY A 35 -0.26 -19.90 5.27
N GLN A 36 -1.37 -19.20 5.04
CA GLN A 36 -1.42 -17.88 4.42
C GLN A 36 -1.91 -16.84 5.43
N ALA A 37 -1.55 -15.58 5.20
CA ALA A 37 -2.05 -14.46 5.99
C ALA A 37 -2.86 -13.49 5.11
N ALA A 38 -3.94 -12.96 5.67
CA ALA A 38 -4.70 -11.83 5.16
C ALA A 38 -4.46 -10.60 6.04
N PHE A 39 -4.22 -9.45 5.41
CA PHE A 39 -4.14 -8.16 6.08
C PHE A 39 -5.48 -7.44 5.95
N ALA A 40 -6.09 -7.05 7.09
CA ALA A 40 -7.27 -6.18 7.10
C ALA A 40 -6.86 -4.75 7.48
N SER A 41 -6.75 -3.89 6.48
CA SER A 41 -6.63 -2.44 6.68
C SER A 41 -8.00 -1.86 6.97
N HIS A 42 -8.14 -1.05 8.01
CA HIS A 42 -9.42 -0.46 8.40
C HIS A 42 -9.18 0.90 9.07
N GLN A 43 -10.27 1.62 9.34
CA GLN A 43 -10.22 2.86 10.08
C GLN A 43 -10.84 2.67 11.47
N TRP A 44 -10.13 3.15 12.50
CA TRP A 44 -10.69 3.22 13.86
C TRP A 44 -11.88 4.18 13.90
N VAL A 45 -13.04 3.69 14.35
CA VAL A 45 -14.25 4.50 14.49
C VAL A 45 -14.48 5.06 15.89
N GLY A 46 -13.85 4.47 16.90
CA GLY A 46 -13.82 4.98 18.27
C GLY A 46 -12.45 5.50 18.68
N HIS A 47 -12.42 6.28 19.77
CA HIS A 47 -11.16 6.84 20.31
C HIS A 47 -10.27 5.80 21.00
N GLY A 48 -10.88 4.85 21.73
CA GLY A 48 -10.17 3.79 22.46
C GLY A 48 -10.41 2.38 21.94
N HIS A 49 -11.24 2.24 20.90
CA HIS A 49 -11.60 0.95 20.33
C HIS A 49 -11.83 1.11 18.81
N PRO A 50 -11.28 0.22 17.98
CA PRO A 50 -11.37 0.34 16.53
C PRO A 50 -12.80 0.18 15.99
N ASP A 51 -13.62 -0.65 16.64
CA ASP A 51 -14.95 -1.05 16.18
C ASP A 51 -15.85 -1.46 17.37
N PRO A 52 -16.28 -0.49 18.21
CA PRO A 52 -16.94 -0.75 19.49
C PRO A 52 -18.28 -1.49 19.34
N GLU A 53 -19.04 -1.18 18.29
CA GLU A 53 -20.33 -1.81 17.99
C GLU A 53 -20.20 -3.08 17.13
N PHE A 54 -18.97 -3.52 16.85
CA PHE A 54 -18.66 -4.71 16.04
C PHE A 54 -19.20 -4.65 14.59
N GLU A 55 -19.57 -3.47 14.09
CA GLU A 55 -20.19 -3.30 12.78
C GLU A 55 -19.21 -3.58 11.63
N GLN A 56 -17.98 -3.05 11.71
CA GLN A 56 -16.96 -3.30 10.68
C GLN A 56 -16.58 -4.78 10.66
N MET A 57 -16.35 -5.34 11.84
CA MET A 57 -15.91 -6.71 12.01
C MET A 57 -16.99 -7.69 11.53
N GLN A 58 -18.27 -7.41 11.80
CA GLN A 58 -19.38 -8.21 11.28
C GLN A 58 -19.39 -8.23 9.74
N VAL A 59 -19.17 -7.08 9.10
CA VAL A 59 -19.06 -7.02 7.62
C VAL A 59 -17.89 -7.88 7.14
N LEU A 60 -16.74 -7.82 7.79
CA LEU A 60 -15.58 -8.64 7.43
C LEU A 60 -15.86 -10.14 7.60
N GLN A 61 -16.49 -10.53 8.71
CA GLN A 61 -16.88 -11.92 8.97
C GLN A 61 -17.84 -12.45 7.91
N ASP A 62 -18.87 -11.69 7.57
CA ASP A 62 -19.85 -12.05 6.56
C ASP A 62 -19.20 -12.27 5.18
N VAL A 63 -18.26 -11.39 4.81
CA VAL A 63 -17.47 -11.55 3.58
C VAL A 63 -16.59 -12.80 3.64
N PHE A 64 -15.87 -13.02 4.74
CA PHE A 64 -15.00 -14.19 4.87
C PHE A 64 -15.79 -15.50 4.86
N LYS A 65 -16.98 -15.54 5.48
CA LYS A 65 -17.92 -16.67 5.38
C LYS A 65 -18.30 -16.95 3.93
N ASP A 66 -18.67 -15.92 3.17
CA ASP A 66 -19.03 -16.08 1.76
C ASP A 66 -17.83 -16.54 0.91
N LEU A 67 -16.65 -15.92 1.09
CA LEU A 67 -15.42 -16.26 0.37
C LEU A 67 -14.91 -17.67 0.67
N LEU A 68 -15.09 -18.16 1.91
CA LEU A 68 -14.63 -19.48 2.33
C LEU A 68 -15.68 -20.58 2.13
N SER A 69 -16.96 -20.24 1.95
CA SER A 69 -18.02 -21.23 1.72
C SER A 69 -17.97 -21.88 0.33
N LYS A 70 -17.57 -21.12 -0.71
CA LYS A 70 -17.57 -21.59 -2.10
C LYS A 70 -16.61 -20.82 -2.99
N ASP A 71 -16.27 -21.43 -4.12
CA ASP A 71 -15.61 -20.78 -5.24
C ASP A 71 -16.46 -19.59 -5.70
N CYS A 72 -15.93 -18.39 -5.52
CA CYS A 72 -16.53 -17.16 -5.97
C CYS A 72 -15.47 -16.23 -6.54
N TRP A 73 -15.94 -15.32 -7.37
CA TRP A 73 -15.13 -14.36 -8.09
C TRP A 73 -15.63 -12.97 -7.77
N ILE A 74 -14.70 -12.07 -7.46
CA ILE A 74 -15.00 -10.65 -7.40
C ILE A 74 -14.60 -10.08 -8.75
N SER A 75 -15.59 -9.62 -9.51
CA SER A 75 -15.38 -9.04 -10.83
C SER A 75 -14.62 -7.72 -10.73
N VAL A 76 -13.85 -7.42 -11.77
CA VAL A 76 -13.26 -6.10 -11.97
C VAL A 76 -14.34 -5.20 -12.53
N GLU A 77 -14.54 -4.02 -11.94
CA GLU A 77 -15.50 -3.05 -12.47
C GLU A 77 -15.10 -2.58 -13.87
N PRO A 78 -16.06 -2.29 -14.78
CA PRO A 78 -15.76 -1.90 -16.16
C PRO A 78 -14.79 -0.72 -16.27
N MET A 79 -14.94 0.30 -15.41
CA MET A 79 -14.05 1.45 -15.37
C MET A 79 -12.62 1.05 -14.97
N THR A 80 -12.48 0.21 -13.93
CA THR A 80 -11.18 -0.31 -13.49
C THR A 80 -10.53 -1.18 -14.56
N SER A 81 -11.32 -2.00 -15.27
CA SER A 81 -10.82 -2.81 -16.39
C SER A 81 -10.37 -1.95 -17.57
N MET A 82 -11.01 -0.81 -17.83
CA MET A 82 -10.61 0.12 -18.88
C MET A 82 -9.30 0.83 -18.54
N LEU A 83 -9.13 1.25 -17.28
CA LEU A 83 -7.94 1.99 -16.83
C LEU A 83 -6.74 1.08 -16.53
N ALA A 84 -6.98 -0.18 -16.16
CA ALA A 84 -5.95 -1.16 -15.87
C ALA A 84 -6.30 -2.52 -16.52
N PRO A 85 -6.14 -2.68 -17.85
CA PRO A 85 -6.57 -3.89 -18.57
C PRO A 85 -5.91 -5.19 -18.11
N THR A 86 -4.79 -5.11 -17.41
CA THR A 86 -4.04 -6.27 -16.89
C THR A 86 -4.56 -6.77 -15.55
N VAL A 87 -5.48 -6.04 -14.89
CA VAL A 87 -6.04 -6.45 -13.61
C VAL A 87 -6.94 -7.67 -13.78
N LYS A 88 -6.75 -8.66 -12.90
CA LYS A 88 -7.49 -9.91 -12.95
C LYS A 88 -8.60 -9.90 -11.89
N PRO A 89 -9.75 -10.55 -12.15
CA PRO A 89 -10.74 -10.83 -11.12
C PRO A 89 -10.11 -11.56 -9.93
N PHE A 90 -10.59 -11.26 -8.73
CA PHE A 90 -10.13 -11.94 -7.52
C PHE A 90 -10.84 -13.28 -7.37
N SER A 91 -10.07 -14.34 -7.14
CA SER A 91 -10.59 -15.69 -6.90
C SER A 91 -10.51 -16.07 -5.43
N SER A 92 -11.62 -16.49 -4.84
CA SER A 92 -11.62 -16.99 -3.46
C SER A 92 -10.92 -18.35 -3.29
N LYS A 93 -10.62 -19.06 -4.40
CA LYS A 93 -9.93 -20.36 -4.37
C LYS A 93 -8.60 -20.32 -3.63
N GLY A 94 -7.86 -19.23 -3.78
CA GLY A 94 -6.60 -19.04 -3.06
C GLY A 94 -6.79 -19.11 -1.54
N MET A 95 -7.86 -18.53 -1.01
CA MET A 95 -8.10 -18.42 0.44
C MET A 95 -8.41 -19.77 1.11
N ARG A 96 -8.91 -20.75 0.34
CA ARG A 96 -9.19 -22.11 0.84
C ARG A 96 -8.04 -23.08 0.62
N SER A 97 -6.99 -22.66 -0.09
CA SER A 97 -5.91 -23.57 -0.51
C SER A 97 -5.03 -24.02 0.66
N ARG A 98 -4.92 -23.18 1.70
CA ARG A 98 -4.10 -23.38 2.91
C ARG A 98 -4.83 -22.75 4.09
N PRO A 99 -4.49 -23.11 5.35
CA PRO A 99 -5.03 -22.42 6.52
C PRO A 99 -4.78 -20.91 6.42
N LEU A 100 -5.76 -20.12 6.81
CA LEU A 100 -5.72 -18.66 6.68
C LEU A 100 -5.70 -18.02 8.07
N SER A 101 -4.81 -17.06 8.26
CA SER A 101 -4.75 -16.23 9.47
C SER A 101 -5.00 -14.78 9.13
N LEU A 102 -5.67 -14.06 10.03
CA LEU A 102 -6.01 -12.66 9.89
C LEU A 102 -5.07 -11.79 10.73
N TRP A 103 -4.49 -10.78 10.08
CA TRP A 103 -3.85 -9.65 10.74
C TRP A 103 -4.82 -8.47 10.78
N TYR A 104 -4.98 -7.90 11.96
CA TYR A 104 -5.80 -6.72 12.25
C TYR A 104 -5.15 -5.97 13.41
N ASP A 105 -4.90 -4.67 13.25
CA ASP A 105 -4.02 -3.89 14.12
C ASP A 105 -4.32 -4.04 15.62
N TYR A 106 -5.59 -4.01 16.05
CA TYR A 106 -5.95 -3.96 17.46
C TYR A 106 -5.63 -5.25 18.23
N PHE A 107 -5.91 -6.41 17.64
CA PHE A 107 -5.56 -7.68 18.27
C PHE A 107 -4.18 -8.21 17.83
N SER A 108 -3.62 -7.71 16.73
CA SER A 108 -2.30 -8.16 16.25
C SER A 108 -1.15 -7.33 16.81
N VAL A 109 -1.45 -6.19 17.42
CA VAL A 109 -0.50 -5.29 18.08
C VAL A 109 -0.86 -5.21 19.57
N PRO A 110 0.11 -5.33 20.51
CA PRO A 110 -0.12 -5.11 21.94
C PRO A 110 -0.82 -3.77 22.23
N GLN A 111 -1.76 -3.76 23.18
CA GLN A 111 -2.55 -2.57 23.56
C GLN A 111 -2.27 -2.10 25.00
N SER A 112 -1.64 -2.94 25.83
CA SER A 112 -1.31 -2.59 27.22
C SER A 112 -0.21 -1.53 27.30
N ARG A 113 -0.35 -0.57 28.23
CA ARG A 113 0.66 0.45 28.53
C ARG A 113 2.01 -0.14 28.95
N GLU A 114 1.98 -1.27 29.64
CA GLU A 114 3.19 -1.99 30.08
C GLU A 114 3.99 -2.53 28.88
N LYS A 115 3.32 -2.73 27.74
CA LYS A 115 3.90 -3.24 26.49
C LYS A 115 4.09 -2.15 25.43
N ALA A 116 4.18 -0.87 25.83
CA ALA A 116 4.35 0.24 24.90
C ALA A 116 5.55 0.08 23.95
N GLY A 117 6.66 -0.49 24.45
CA GLY A 117 7.83 -0.80 23.62
C GLY A 117 7.53 -1.83 22.53
N GLU A 118 6.87 -2.94 22.88
CA GLU A 118 6.45 -3.99 21.94
C GLU A 118 5.40 -3.47 20.94
N GLN A 119 4.45 -2.67 21.43
CA GLN A 119 3.45 -2.00 20.60
C GLN A 119 4.13 -1.15 19.54
N ARG A 120 5.08 -0.29 19.94
CA ARG A 120 5.80 0.57 19.00
C ARG A 120 6.57 -0.22 17.96
N GLN A 121 7.30 -1.26 18.38
CA GLN A 121 8.01 -2.15 17.45
C GLN A 121 7.08 -2.84 16.45
N ALA A 122 5.90 -3.28 16.90
CA ALA A 122 4.92 -3.90 16.02
C ALA A 122 4.30 -2.90 15.04
N ILE A 123 4.02 -1.66 15.47
CA ILE A 123 3.56 -0.56 14.60
C ILE A 123 4.61 -0.23 13.53
N ASP A 124 5.88 -0.10 13.92
CA ASP A 124 6.98 0.18 12.99
C ASP A 124 7.17 -0.94 11.95
N CYS A 125 6.72 -2.16 12.26
CA CYS A 125 6.77 -3.31 11.35
C CYS A 125 5.54 -3.48 10.44
N ILE A 126 4.48 -2.67 10.58
CA ILE A 126 3.25 -2.78 9.77
C ILE A 126 3.54 -2.86 8.26
N PRO A 127 4.42 -2.02 7.69
CA PRO A 127 4.75 -2.09 6.27
C PRO A 127 5.34 -3.45 5.84
N VAL A 128 6.11 -4.09 6.72
CA VAL A 128 6.66 -5.43 6.49
C VAL A 128 5.56 -6.50 6.61
N TYR A 129 4.60 -6.32 7.52
CA TYR A 129 3.46 -7.22 7.68
C TYR A 129 2.55 -7.22 6.44
N VAL A 130 2.27 -6.03 5.88
CA VAL A 130 1.55 -5.89 4.61
C VAL A 130 2.23 -6.68 3.49
N ALA A 131 3.56 -6.55 3.37
CA ALA A 131 4.33 -7.25 2.34
C ALA A 131 4.34 -8.78 2.52
N LYS A 132 4.27 -9.28 3.77
CA LYS A 132 4.20 -10.70 4.11
C LYS A 132 2.83 -11.32 3.91
N CYS A 133 1.76 -10.52 3.96
CA CYS A 133 0.40 -11.02 3.78
C CYS A 133 0.13 -11.38 2.31
N HIS A 134 -0.50 -12.54 2.11
CA HIS A 134 -0.87 -13.02 0.78
C HIS A 134 -2.04 -12.21 0.24
N PHE A 135 -3.05 -11.99 1.09
CA PHE A 135 -4.24 -11.20 0.78
C PHE A 135 -4.21 -9.85 1.48
N PHE A 136 -4.79 -8.84 0.84
CA PHE A 136 -5.00 -7.51 1.41
C PHE A 136 -6.45 -7.10 1.20
N PHE A 137 -7.13 -6.79 2.30
CA PHE A 137 -8.50 -6.31 2.33
C PHE A 137 -8.52 -4.93 2.97
N ALA A 138 -9.04 -3.94 2.25
CA ALA A 138 -9.39 -2.66 2.85
C ALA A 138 -10.86 -2.74 3.30
N LEU A 139 -11.08 -2.82 4.61
CA LEU A 139 -12.38 -2.83 5.24
C LEU A 139 -12.86 -1.39 5.39
N CYS A 140 -13.77 -0.99 4.50
CA CYS A 140 -14.27 0.38 4.39
C CYS A 140 -15.79 0.43 4.24
N PRO A 141 -16.56 -0.21 5.15
CA PRO A 141 -18.01 -0.10 5.12
C PRO A 141 -18.45 1.35 5.38
N ILE A 142 -19.65 1.69 4.92
CA ILE A 142 -20.27 2.97 5.26
C ILE A 142 -20.94 2.80 6.61
N ILE A 143 -20.35 3.39 7.64
CA ILE A 143 -20.85 3.34 9.02
C ILE A 143 -20.78 4.73 9.66
N GLU A 144 -21.66 4.99 10.61
CA GLU A 144 -21.64 6.22 11.39
C GLU A 144 -20.73 6.05 12.60
N SER A 145 -20.12 7.13 13.07
CA SER A 145 -19.44 7.12 14.35
C SER A 145 -20.46 6.85 15.47
N PRO A 146 -20.04 6.25 16.60
CA PRO A 146 -20.93 6.03 17.73
C PRO A 146 -21.60 7.31 18.26
N ASP A 147 -20.95 8.46 18.08
CA ASP A 147 -21.45 9.79 18.43
C ASP A 147 -22.18 10.52 17.27
N GLN A 148 -22.35 9.84 16.11
CA GLN A 148 -22.96 10.33 14.87
C GLN A 148 -22.33 11.62 14.30
N SER A 149 -21.14 12.00 14.77
CA SER A 149 -20.42 13.18 14.29
C SER A 149 -19.76 12.99 12.92
N LYS A 150 -19.56 11.75 12.48
CA LYS A 150 -18.79 11.42 11.28
C LYS A 150 -19.34 10.18 10.58
N VAL A 151 -19.29 10.20 9.25
CA VAL A 151 -19.53 9.02 8.41
C VAL A 151 -18.20 8.46 7.93
N PHE A 152 -17.94 7.20 8.24
CA PHE A 152 -16.83 6.43 7.70
C PHE A 152 -17.21 5.88 6.33
N SER A 153 -16.25 5.89 5.41
CA SER A 153 -16.45 5.51 4.02
C SER A 153 -15.10 5.19 3.38
N PRO A 154 -15.07 4.61 2.16
CA PRO A 154 -13.85 4.45 1.39
C PRO A 154 -13.05 5.74 1.22
N ARG A 155 -13.74 6.88 1.10
CA ARG A 155 -13.10 8.20 1.05
C ARG A 155 -12.43 8.55 2.38
N ALA A 156 -13.13 8.40 3.50
CA ALA A 156 -12.58 8.70 4.83
C ALA A 156 -11.39 7.81 5.18
N TRP A 157 -11.45 6.52 4.81
CA TRP A 157 -10.30 5.60 4.92
C TRP A 157 -9.13 6.07 4.05
N GLY A 158 -9.41 6.47 2.81
CA GLY A 158 -8.43 7.01 1.88
C GLY A 158 -7.82 8.35 2.29
N GLU A 159 -8.34 9.03 3.30
CA GLU A 159 -7.77 10.26 3.87
C GLU A 159 -6.76 9.98 4.99
N ARG A 160 -6.76 8.79 5.59
CA ARG A 160 -5.86 8.41 6.69
C ARG A 160 -4.44 8.12 6.18
N GLY A 161 -3.44 8.76 6.78
CA GLY A 161 -2.03 8.57 6.42
C GLY A 161 -1.55 7.11 6.53
N TRP A 162 -1.87 6.44 7.64
CA TRP A 162 -1.55 5.02 7.85
C TRP A 162 -2.19 4.10 6.80
N CYS A 163 -3.49 4.28 6.52
CA CYS A 163 -4.19 3.49 5.51
C CYS A 163 -3.63 3.71 4.10
N ARG A 164 -3.24 4.95 3.77
CA ARG A 164 -2.52 5.26 2.52
C ARG A 164 -1.18 4.53 2.45
N LEU A 165 -0.40 4.51 3.55
CA LEU A 165 0.87 3.79 3.60
C LEU A 165 0.66 2.30 3.37
N GLU A 166 -0.27 1.67 4.09
CA GLU A 166 -0.59 0.24 3.94
C GLU A 166 -0.97 -0.10 2.51
N LYS A 167 -1.84 0.70 1.90
CA LYS A 167 -2.21 0.57 0.48
C LYS A 167 -0.99 0.64 -0.43
N VAL A 168 -0.14 1.65 -0.27
CA VAL A 168 1.06 1.83 -1.10
C VAL A 168 2.04 0.66 -0.90
N CYS A 169 2.26 0.20 0.34
CA CYS A 169 3.09 -0.97 0.61
C CYS A 169 2.56 -2.24 -0.06
N ARG A 170 1.24 -2.43 -0.12
CA ARG A 170 0.63 -3.54 -0.87
C ARG A 170 0.88 -3.40 -2.38
N GLN A 171 0.72 -2.21 -2.92
CA GLN A 171 0.95 -1.91 -4.34
C GLN A 171 2.41 -2.10 -4.76
N LEU A 172 3.36 -1.78 -3.86
CA LEU A 172 4.79 -1.93 -4.08
C LEU A 172 5.30 -3.37 -3.88
N ARG A 173 4.44 -4.32 -3.48
CA ARG A 173 4.83 -5.73 -3.34
C ARG A 173 5.27 -6.31 -4.70
N SER A 174 6.17 -7.28 -4.66
CA SER A 174 6.48 -8.11 -5.84
C SER A 174 5.30 -9.05 -6.17
N GLY A 175 4.99 -9.22 -7.46
CA GLY A 175 3.87 -10.04 -7.93
C GLY A 175 2.57 -9.24 -8.16
N ASP A 176 1.42 -9.92 -8.10
CA ASP A 176 0.13 -9.26 -8.20
C ASP A 176 -0.06 -8.37 -6.94
N GLY A 177 -0.05 -7.05 -7.15
CA GLY A 177 -0.32 -6.05 -6.12
C GLY A 177 -1.81 -5.73 -6.03
N SER A 178 -2.67 -6.60 -6.55
CA SER A 178 -4.11 -6.41 -6.45
C SER A 178 -4.57 -6.59 -5.01
N TRP A 179 -5.68 -5.96 -4.68
CA TRP A 179 -6.28 -5.99 -3.36
C TRP A 179 -7.80 -5.84 -3.47
N VAL A 180 -8.51 -6.18 -2.40
CA VAL A 180 -9.97 -6.13 -2.37
C VAL A 180 -10.41 -5.03 -1.43
N MET A 181 -11.25 -4.12 -1.91
CA MET A 181 -11.95 -3.15 -1.08
C MET A 181 -13.32 -3.71 -0.69
N ILE A 182 -13.61 -3.70 0.61
CA ILE A 182 -14.85 -4.20 1.19
C ILE A 182 -15.68 -2.98 1.63
N LYS A 183 -16.70 -2.62 0.86
CA LYS A 183 -17.67 -1.57 1.21
C LYS A 183 -18.90 -2.11 1.92
N GLY A 184 -19.07 -3.43 1.89
CA GLY A 184 -20.16 -4.18 2.51
C GLY A 184 -20.15 -5.62 2.02
N ARG A 185 -20.97 -6.49 2.61
CA ARG A 185 -21.01 -7.92 2.28
C ARG A 185 -21.13 -8.23 0.78
N LYS A 186 -21.97 -7.47 0.07
CA LYS A 186 -22.26 -7.63 -1.37
C LYS A 186 -21.57 -6.59 -2.25
N HIS A 187 -20.75 -5.71 -1.68
CA HIS A 187 -20.12 -4.60 -2.39
C HIS A 187 -18.60 -4.71 -2.22
N LEU A 188 -18.01 -5.52 -3.08
CA LEU A 188 -16.59 -5.83 -3.10
C LEU A 188 -15.99 -5.37 -4.42
N GLU A 189 -14.84 -4.70 -4.35
CA GLU A 189 -14.15 -4.17 -5.53
C GLU A 189 -12.72 -4.67 -5.59
N VAL A 190 -12.32 -5.19 -6.75
CA VAL A 190 -10.92 -5.52 -7.01
C VAL A 190 -10.20 -4.26 -7.46
N MET A 191 -9.15 -3.91 -6.74
CA MET A 191 -8.36 -2.72 -6.94
C MET A 191 -6.99 -3.10 -7.52
N PRO A 192 -6.50 -2.39 -8.55
CA PRO A 192 -5.25 -2.72 -9.22
C PRO A 192 -4.03 -2.21 -8.43
N TYR A 193 -2.85 -2.70 -8.83
CA TYR A 193 -1.57 -2.39 -8.20
C TYR A 193 -1.09 -0.95 -8.50
N VAL A 194 -1.40 -0.40 -9.67
CA VAL A 194 -1.10 0.98 -10.06
C VAL A 194 -2.24 1.49 -10.95
N THR A 195 -2.84 2.63 -10.61
CA THR A 195 -3.79 3.33 -11.49
C THR A 195 -3.19 4.67 -11.89
N PRO A 196 -2.78 4.87 -13.15
CA PRO A 196 -2.29 6.17 -13.63
C PRO A 196 -3.29 7.32 -13.44
N SER A 197 -4.59 7.02 -13.25
CA SER A 197 -5.60 8.00 -12.88
C SER A 197 -5.39 8.50 -11.45
N GLY A 198 -5.36 9.82 -11.24
CA GLY A 198 -5.06 10.58 -10.02
C GLY A 198 -5.85 10.29 -8.72
N ALA A 199 -6.23 9.05 -8.47
CA ALA A 199 -6.64 8.48 -7.18
C ALA A 199 -5.43 7.97 -6.36
N HIS A 200 -4.21 8.11 -6.88
CA HIS A 200 -3.05 8.05 -6.02
C HIS A 200 -3.13 9.24 -5.07
N VAL A 201 -2.98 8.94 -3.78
CA VAL A 201 -2.97 9.94 -2.71
C VAL A 201 -1.67 9.73 -1.98
N SER A 202 -0.87 10.78 -1.92
CA SER A 202 0.43 10.76 -1.28
C SER A 202 0.26 10.44 0.20
N VAL A 203 1.16 9.62 0.74
CA VAL A 203 1.07 9.18 2.14
C VAL A 203 1.18 10.40 3.07
N GLY A 204 2.08 11.33 2.77
CA GLY A 204 2.35 12.51 3.60
C GLY A 204 1.22 13.54 3.65
N GLU A 205 0.40 13.58 2.59
CA GLU A 205 -0.82 14.40 2.52
C GLU A 205 -2.00 13.78 3.28
N GLY A 206 -1.82 12.61 3.90
CA GLY A 206 -2.84 11.99 4.71
C GLY A 206 -2.97 12.63 6.10
N THR A 207 -4.12 12.39 6.72
CA THR A 207 -4.39 12.76 8.12
C THR A 207 -3.77 11.70 9.03
N PHE A 208 -2.82 12.13 9.87
CA PHE A 208 -2.19 11.32 10.90
C PHE A 208 -2.75 11.69 12.28
N THR A 209 -2.92 10.69 13.15
CA THR A 209 -3.31 10.91 14.54
C THR A 209 -2.16 11.57 15.30
N ASP A 210 -0.93 11.06 15.14
CA ASP A 210 0.29 11.70 15.61
C ASP A 210 1.05 12.26 14.38
N PRO A 211 1.23 13.59 14.28
CA PRO A 211 2.01 14.19 13.21
C PRO A 211 3.44 13.64 13.08
N LYS A 212 4.04 13.11 14.16
CA LYS A 212 5.39 12.52 14.13
C LYS A 212 5.47 11.24 13.30
N ASP A 213 4.36 10.51 13.17
CA ASP A 213 4.32 9.31 12.34
C ASP A 213 4.69 9.63 10.89
N ARG A 214 4.30 10.82 10.38
CA ARG A 214 4.67 11.28 9.04
C ARG A 214 6.19 11.31 8.83
N GLU A 215 6.95 11.77 9.82
CA GLU A 215 8.41 11.85 9.73
C GLU A 215 9.05 10.46 9.78
N GLN A 216 8.52 9.59 10.66
CA GLN A 216 9.04 8.24 10.88
C GLN A 216 8.75 7.29 9.70
N LEU A 217 7.62 7.48 9.03
CA LEU A 217 7.18 6.64 7.93
C LEU A 217 7.87 6.97 6.60
N GLY A 218 8.50 8.14 6.48
CA GLY A 218 9.21 8.56 5.26
C GLY A 218 10.30 7.58 4.85
N PRO A 219 11.27 7.27 5.73
CA PRO A 219 12.29 6.26 5.46
C PRO A 219 11.73 4.88 5.10
N VAL A 220 10.62 4.48 5.71
CA VAL A 220 10.00 3.17 5.44
C VAL A 220 9.40 3.12 4.02
N LEU A 221 8.68 4.18 3.63
CA LEU A 221 8.15 4.29 2.28
C LEU A 221 9.27 4.33 1.23
N LYS A 222 10.35 5.08 1.49
CA LYS A 222 11.53 5.13 0.63
C LYS A 222 12.14 3.73 0.46
N ALA A 223 12.32 2.98 1.55
CA ALA A 223 12.86 1.63 1.48
C ALA A 223 11.97 0.68 0.65
N ALA A 224 10.65 0.77 0.79
CA ALA A 224 9.70 -0.02 -0.01
C ALA A 224 9.76 0.32 -1.51
N LEU A 225 9.84 1.62 -1.84
CA LEU A 225 10.00 2.09 -3.23
C LEU A 225 11.31 1.60 -3.84
N THR A 226 12.42 1.76 -3.13
CA THR A 226 13.74 1.27 -3.54
C THR A 226 13.73 -0.23 -3.81
N ALA A 227 13.15 -1.03 -2.89
CA ALA A 227 13.06 -2.47 -3.07
C ALA A 227 12.25 -2.87 -4.32
N LYS A 228 11.16 -2.15 -4.61
CA LYS A 228 10.35 -2.38 -5.80
C LYS A 228 11.08 -1.98 -7.08
N LEU A 229 11.79 -0.85 -7.10
CA LEU A 229 12.63 -0.43 -8.23
C LEU A 229 13.73 -1.47 -8.53
N VAL A 230 14.41 -1.96 -7.50
CA VAL A 230 15.39 -3.06 -7.65
C VAL A 230 14.74 -4.33 -8.21
N SER A 231 13.50 -4.64 -7.81
CA SER A 231 12.79 -5.80 -8.36
C SER A 231 12.49 -5.67 -9.86
N TYR A 232 12.14 -4.47 -10.34
CA TYR A 232 11.94 -4.22 -11.77
C TYR A 232 13.24 -4.33 -12.55
N MET A 233 14.34 -3.77 -12.04
CA MET A 233 15.67 -3.93 -12.64
C MET A 233 16.07 -5.41 -12.77
N ARG A 234 15.82 -6.21 -11.73
CA ARG A 234 16.11 -7.67 -11.76
C ARG A 234 15.23 -8.44 -12.74
N ALA A 235 13.99 -8.01 -12.93
CA ALA A 235 13.05 -8.60 -13.88
C ALA A 235 13.29 -8.14 -15.33
N GLY A 236 14.09 -7.10 -15.54
CA GLY A 236 14.27 -6.46 -16.84
C GLY A 236 13.06 -5.65 -17.31
N ASP A 237 12.16 -5.28 -16.39
CA ASP A 237 10.96 -4.48 -16.68
C ASP A 237 11.32 -2.99 -16.62
N VAL A 238 11.91 -2.51 -17.73
CA VAL A 238 12.49 -1.17 -17.83
C VAL A 238 11.39 -0.09 -17.80
N GLU A 239 10.25 -0.34 -18.43
CA GLU A 239 9.11 0.57 -18.47
C GLU A 239 8.50 0.77 -17.08
N ALA A 240 8.25 -0.32 -16.33
CA ALA A 240 7.74 -0.19 -14.96
C ALA A 240 8.77 0.44 -14.01
N PHE A 241 10.07 0.17 -14.24
CA PHE A 241 11.16 0.85 -13.53
C PHE A 241 11.13 2.37 -13.76
N ARG A 242 11.16 2.82 -15.02
CA ARG A 242 11.12 4.24 -15.40
C ARG A 242 9.87 4.93 -14.83
N ALA A 243 8.69 4.30 -14.96
CA ALA A 243 7.45 4.86 -14.43
C ALA A 243 7.51 5.05 -12.91
N LEU A 244 7.94 4.01 -12.16
CA LEU A 244 8.02 4.11 -10.70
C LEU A 244 9.12 5.07 -10.24
N LEU A 245 10.27 5.10 -10.93
CA LEU A 245 11.40 5.96 -10.61
C LEU A 245 10.96 7.42 -10.57
N ASN A 246 10.17 7.83 -11.56
CA ASN A 246 9.67 9.19 -11.70
C ASN A 246 8.44 9.45 -10.82
N LEU A 247 7.62 8.44 -10.49
CA LEU A 247 6.51 8.59 -9.55
C LEU A 247 6.93 8.67 -8.08
N GLN A 248 8.19 8.45 -7.74
CA GLN A 248 8.68 8.49 -6.36
C GLN A 248 8.30 9.80 -5.63
N ALA A 249 8.52 10.94 -6.27
CA ALA A 249 8.23 12.26 -5.70
C ALA A 249 6.72 12.42 -5.41
N PHE A 250 5.87 11.81 -6.24
CA PHE A 250 4.43 11.78 -6.01
C PHE A 250 4.11 10.98 -4.73
N PHE A 251 4.59 9.73 -4.60
CA PHE A 251 4.30 8.89 -3.43
C PHE A 251 4.77 9.50 -2.11
N MET A 252 5.94 10.16 -2.15
CA MET A 252 6.58 10.79 -0.98
C MET A 252 6.16 12.24 -0.75
N ARG A 253 5.24 12.79 -1.54
CA ARG A 253 4.78 14.18 -1.32
C ARG A 253 4.18 14.34 0.07
N GLY A 254 4.55 15.44 0.73
CA GLY A 254 4.19 15.74 2.12
C GLY A 254 4.95 14.91 3.15
N MET A 255 5.89 14.05 2.74
CA MET A 255 6.81 13.36 3.65
C MET A 255 8.12 14.15 3.74
N ASN A 256 8.78 14.14 4.90
CA ASN A 256 10.08 14.78 5.08
C ASN A 256 11.23 13.85 4.64
N VAL A 257 11.16 13.34 3.40
CA VAL A 257 12.14 12.41 2.83
C VAL A 257 12.31 12.67 1.34
N GLN A 258 13.56 12.67 0.88
CA GLN A 258 13.84 12.78 -0.55
C GLN A 258 13.73 11.42 -1.24
N PRO A 259 13.32 11.39 -2.53
CA PRO A 259 13.33 10.18 -3.35
C PRO A 259 14.62 9.37 -3.29
N ALA A 260 14.53 8.08 -3.62
CA ALA A 260 15.73 7.31 -3.84
C ALA A 260 16.40 7.83 -5.12
N ALA A 261 17.57 8.45 -4.94
CA ALA A 261 18.52 8.75 -6.00
C ALA A 261 19.50 7.59 -6.15
N ASP A 262 20.27 7.60 -7.24
CA ASP A 262 21.47 6.79 -7.42
C ASP A 262 21.25 5.26 -7.41
N LEU A 263 20.11 4.79 -7.94
CA LEU A 263 19.83 3.36 -8.05
C LEU A 263 20.73 2.66 -9.07
N VAL A 264 21.24 3.41 -10.04
CA VAL A 264 22.24 2.97 -11.01
C VAL A 264 23.62 3.43 -10.56
N PRO A 265 24.53 2.51 -10.18
CA PRO A 265 25.91 2.85 -9.82
C PRO A 265 26.63 3.51 -11.01
N GLY A 266 27.38 4.59 -10.76
CA GLY A 266 28.18 5.27 -11.78
C GLY A 266 27.99 6.78 -11.84
N MET A 267 26.85 7.28 -11.35
CA MET A 267 26.64 8.69 -11.03
C MET A 267 25.89 8.78 -9.71
N THR A 268 26.65 8.96 -8.61
CA THR A 268 26.09 9.38 -7.32
C THR A 268 26.01 10.89 -7.32
N LEU A 269 24.84 11.42 -7.66
CA LEU A 269 24.62 12.85 -7.72
C LEU A 269 23.38 13.14 -6.90
N GLY A 270 23.61 13.46 -5.63
CA GLY A 270 22.56 13.76 -4.66
C GLY A 270 21.55 14.76 -5.25
N ALA A 271 20.27 14.45 -5.04
CA ALA A 271 19.13 15.17 -5.63
C ALA A 271 19.12 16.70 -5.37
N ASP A 272 19.96 17.20 -4.46
CA ASP A 272 19.91 18.57 -3.95
C ASP A 272 20.96 19.54 -4.53
N ALA A 273 21.82 19.16 -5.49
CA ALA A 273 22.82 20.11 -6.04
C ALA A 273 23.41 19.76 -7.42
N LEU A 274 22.62 19.26 -8.36
CA LEU A 274 23.11 19.16 -9.74
C LEU A 274 23.10 20.53 -10.44
N PRO A 275 24.22 20.96 -11.03
CA PRO A 275 24.21 22.11 -11.95
C PRO A 275 23.21 21.86 -13.08
N GLU A 276 22.51 22.91 -13.52
CA GLU A 276 21.45 22.81 -14.55
C GLU A 276 21.92 22.07 -15.81
N TRP A 277 23.16 22.30 -16.23
CA TRP A 277 23.76 21.68 -17.42
C TRP A 277 23.94 20.15 -17.32
N LEU A 278 23.94 19.56 -16.11
CA LEU A 278 24.01 18.10 -15.90
C LEU A 278 22.63 17.45 -15.74
N LEU A 279 21.56 18.22 -15.55
CA LEU A 279 20.25 17.67 -15.19
C LEU A 279 19.71 16.73 -16.27
N ALA A 280 19.82 17.13 -17.54
CA ALA A 280 19.37 16.31 -18.67
C ALA A 280 20.15 14.99 -18.76
N ASP A 281 21.48 15.05 -18.68
CA ASP A 281 22.34 13.85 -18.77
C ASP A 281 22.14 12.89 -17.61
N SER A 282 22.04 13.42 -16.39
CA SER A 282 21.73 12.64 -15.20
C SER A 282 20.36 11.97 -15.32
N PHE A 283 19.35 12.70 -15.80
CA PHE A 283 18.03 12.15 -16.01
C PHE A 283 18.02 11.00 -17.02
N LEU A 284 18.65 11.19 -18.18
CA LEU A 284 18.76 10.14 -19.19
C LEU A 284 19.49 8.92 -18.64
N PHE A 285 20.61 9.12 -17.94
CA PHE A 285 21.38 8.03 -17.33
C PHE A 285 20.58 7.24 -16.29
N GLN A 286 19.93 7.91 -15.34
CA GLN A 286 19.15 7.23 -14.28
C GLN A 286 17.94 6.47 -14.84
N ASN A 287 17.36 6.96 -15.94
CA ASN A 287 16.27 6.28 -16.64
C ASN A 287 16.76 5.25 -17.66
N GLY A 288 18.07 5.12 -17.89
CA GLY A 288 18.66 4.21 -18.87
C GLY A 288 18.30 4.56 -20.32
N PHE A 289 18.16 5.85 -20.64
CA PHE A 289 18.01 6.35 -22.01
C PHE A 289 19.37 6.70 -22.60
N GLN A 290 19.55 6.44 -23.90
CA GLN A 290 20.76 6.86 -24.62
C GLN A 290 20.57 8.17 -25.39
N ASP A 291 19.34 8.50 -25.76
CA ASP A 291 19.00 9.65 -26.59
C ASP A 291 17.70 10.34 -26.13
N LEU A 292 17.57 11.64 -26.43
CA LEU A 292 16.39 12.45 -26.09
C LEU A 292 15.11 12.04 -26.84
N GLN A 293 15.24 11.40 -28.00
CA GLN A 293 14.14 10.97 -28.86
C GLN A 293 13.86 9.47 -28.77
N GLU A 294 14.51 8.75 -27.85
CA GLU A 294 14.18 7.35 -27.61
C GLU A 294 12.71 7.22 -27.19
N VAL A 295 12.03 6.22 -27.75
CA VAL A 295 10.64 5.90 -27.46
C VAL A 295 10.58 4.45 -27.02
N ASP A 296 9.98 4.19 -25.86
CA ASP A 296 9.81 2.83 -25.36
C ASP A 296 8.61 2.09 -25.97
N GLY A 297 8.40 0.84 -25.57
CA GLY A 297 7.29 0.01 -26.05
C GLY A 297 5.89 0.55 -25.74
N MET A 298 5.78 1.55 -24.85
CA MET A 298 4.53 2.22 -24.49
C MET A 298 4.36 3.56 -25.21
N GLY A 299 5.31 3.96 -26.06
CA GLY A 299 5.29 5.25 -26.75
C GLY A 299 5.80 6.42 -25.88
N TRP A 300 6.45 6.16 -24.75
CA TRP A 300 6.93 7.19 -23.83
C TRP A 300 8.36 7.60 -24.16
N THR A 301 8.60 8.91 -24.07
CA THR A 301 9.90 9.55 -24.28
C THR A 301 10.55 9.95 -22.95
N PRO A 302 11.84 10.31 -22.91
CA PRO A 302 12.45 10.95 -21.74
C PRO A 302 11.61 12.13 -21.21
N LEU A 303 11.08 12.96 -22.09
CA LEU A 303 10.23 14.09 -21.72
C LEU A 303 8.92 13.65 -21.05
N SER A 304 8.31 12.56 -21.52
CA SER A 304 7.11 11.98 -20.90
C SER A 304 7.36 11.56 -19.46
N TYR A 305 8.49 10.91 -19.20
CA TYR A 305 8.89 10.49 -17.85
C TYR A 305 9.29 11.67 -16.95
N ALA A 306 9.96 12.69 -17.50
CA ALA A 306 10.31 13.90 -16.75
C ALA A 306 9.05 14.68 -16.33
N ALA A 307 8.06 14.76 -17.23
CA ALA A 307 6.76 15.35 -16.92
C ALA A 307 6.01 14.55 -15.84
N LEU A 308 6.09 13.21 -15.87
CA LEU A 308 5.55 12.35 -14.81
C LEU A 308 6.20 12.62 -13.45
N GLY A 309 7.51 12.89 -13.44
CA GLY A 309 8.26 13.25 -12.23
C GLY A 309 7.92 14.62 -11.66
N GLY A 310 7.39 15.51 -12.49
CA GLY A 310 6.89 16.82 -12.05
C GLY A 310 7.98 17.80 -11.60
N ASN A 311 9.24 17.62 -12.03
CA ASN A 311 10.33 18.57 -11.79
C ASN A 311 10.50 19.51 -13.00
N PRO A 312 10.10 20.81 -12.89
CA PRO A 312 10.19 21.74 -14.01
C PRO A 312 11.62 21.98 -14.51
N ALA A 313 12.62 21.96 -13.62
CA ALA A 313 14.01 22.19 -14.01
C ALA A 313 14.54 21.05 -14.89
N THR A 314 14.20 19.80 -14.56
CA THR A 314 14.53 18.65 -15.40
C THR A 314 13.83 18.70 -16.76
N VAL A 315 12.55 19.09 -16.79
CA VAL A 315 11.80 19.25 -18.04
C VAL A 315 12.44 20.31 -18.92
N GLN A 316 12.75 21.49 -18.36
CA GLN A 316 13.39 22.57 -19.09
C GLN A 316 14.76 22.14 -19.63
N ALA A 317 15.60 21.51 -18.81
CA ALA A 317 16.92 21.03 -19.24
C ALA A 317 16.85 20.04 -20.41
N LEU A 318 15.85 19.16 -20.45
CA LEU A 318 15.63 18.24 -21.57
C LEU A 318 15.17 18.95 -22.85
N LEU A 319 14.36 20.01 -22.72
CA LEU A 319 13.92 20.82 -23.85
C LEU A 319 15.07 21.63 -24.44
N ASP A 320 15.85 22.32 -23.60
CA ASP A 320 16.99 23.13 -24.03
C ASP A 320 18.02 22.27 -24.76
N LYS A 321 18.27 21.05 -24.26
CA LYS A 321 19.21 20.11 -24.88
C LYS A 321 18.73 19.57 -26.24
N ARG A 322 17.44 19.65 -26.54
CA ARG A 322 16.87 19.23 -27.83
C ARG A 322 17.00 20.31 -28.91
N GLU A 323 17.13 21.58 -28.53
CA GLU A 323 17.25 22.71 -29.45
C GLU A 323 18.71 22.99 -29.89
N LEU A 324 19.68 22.34 -29.23
CA LEU A 324 21.12 22.38 -29.55
C LEU A 324 21.51 21.29 -30.55
#